data_AF-A0A847DB49-F1
#
_entry.id   AF-A0A847DB49-F1
#
_cell.length_a   1.000
_cell.length_b   1.000
_cell.length_c   1.000
_cell.angle_alpha   90.00
_cell.angle_beta   90.00
_cell.angle_gamma   90.00
#
_symmetry.space_group_name_H-M   'P 1'
#
loop_
_entity.id
_entity.type
_entity.pdbx_description
1 polymer ?
#
loop_
_entity_poly.entity_id
_entity_poly.type
_entity_poly.pdbx_seq_one_letter_code
_entity_poly.pdbx_strand_id
1 'polypeptide(L)'
;MAEEIKNEGAHPEAEEKPLDKMTAPELKEIAATIPGATGVTAMKKEELLALIKKHRGIEDETHAQKAEAAKKSLKSKLIDLRALKITAREEKNKKEVDILRRRINRLKKKTRKAG
;
A
#
# COMPACT_ATOMS: atom_id res chain seq x y z
N MET A 1 28.70 -30.73 28.96
CA MET A 1 27.67 -29.77 29.41
C MET A 1 28.35 -28.41 29.50
N ALA A 2 27.66 -27.34 29.05
CA ALA A 2 28.18 -26.08 28.46
C ALA A 2 28.38 -26.23 26.94
N GLU A 3 27.85 -25.39 26.04
CA GLU A 3 27.37 -23.99 26.17
C GLU A 3 26.45 -23.63 24.96
N GLU A 4 25.64 -22.57 25.14
CA GLU A 4 25.14 -21.59 24.13
C GLU A 4 24.10 -22.04 23.08
N ILE A 5 22.82 -21.63 23.18
CA ILE A 5 22.19 -20.30 22.98
C ILE A 5 22.12 -19.86 21.50
N LYS A 6 20.87 -19.76 21.02
CA LYS A 6 20.31 -18.95 19.92
C LYS A 6 21.11 -18.81 18.62
N ASN A 7 20.50 -19.22 17.52
CA ASN A 7 20.63 -18.45 16.28
C ASN A 7 19.24 -18.11 15.73
N GLU A 8 18.92 -16.82 15.87
CA GLU A 8 17.80 -16.13 15.25
C GLU A 8 18.07 -16.02 13.74
N GLY A 9 17.14 -16.47 12.91
CA GLY A 9 17.17 -16.21 11.47
C GLY A 9 16.18 -15.11 11.10
N ALA A 10 16.47 -13.87 11.50
CA ALA A 10 15.73 -12.68 11.06
C ALA A 10 16.19 -12.23 9.66
N HIS A 11 15.19 -12.03 8.79
CA HIS A 11 15.04 -11.16 7.59
C HIS A 11 16.25 -10.35 7.05
N PRO A 12 16.36 -10.16 5.72
CA PRO A 12 15.75 -8.94 5.17
C PRO A 12 15.15 -9.05 3.75
N GLU A 13 14.18 -8.17 3.53
CA GLU A 13 13.72 -7.63 2.25
C GLU A 13 14.84 -7.52 1.21
N ALA A 14 14.60 -8.00 -0.02
CA ALA A 14 15.20 -7.40 -1.20
C ALA A 14 14.41 -7.79 -2.46
N GLU A 15 13.62 -6.83 -2.91
CA GLU A 15 13.42 -6.58 -4.33
C GLU A 15 12.66 -7.65 -5.10
N GLU A 16 11.35 -7.70 -4.81
CA GLU A 16 10.38 -8.05 -5.83
C GLU A 16 10.65 -7.17 -7.05
N LYS A 17 11.36 -7.71 -8.05
CA LYS A 17 11.17 -7.27 -9.42
C LYS A 17 9.64 -7.32 -9.61
N PRO A 18 8.97 -6.18 -9.87
CA PRO A 18 7.53 -6.19 -10.03
C PRO A 18 7.24 -7.19 -11.15
N LEU A 19 6.33 -8.13 -10.90
CA LEU A 19 6.00 -9.22 -11.84
C LEU A 19 5.73 -8.67 -13.26
N ASP A 20 5.22 -7.45 -13.36
CA ASP A 20 4.98 -6.72 -14.61
C ASP A 20 6.24 -6.48 -15.47
N LYS A 21 7.44 -6.45 -14.85
CA LYS A 21 8.73 -6.30 -15.53
C LYS A 21 9.40 -7.63 -15.90
N MET A 22 8.91 -8.76 -15.38
CA MET A 22 9.46 -10.06 -15.73
C MET A 22 9.08 -10.45 -17.17
N THR A 23 9.98 -11.18 -17.80
CA THR A 23 9.79 -11.73 -19.15
C THR A 23 8.96 -13.01 -19.07
N ALA A 24 8.31 -13.38 -20.18
CA ALA A 24 7.49 -14.60 -20.25
C ALA A 24 8.19 -15.88 -19.75
N PRO A 25 9.49 -16.14 -20.00
CA PRO A 25 10.16 -17.33 -19.45
C PRO A 25 10.30 -17.29 -17.92
N GLU A 26 10.67 -16.14 -17.33
CA GLU A 26 10.78 -15.99 -15.87
C GLU A 26 9.42 -16.21 -15.17
N LEU A 27 8.34 -15.73 -15.78
CA LEU A 27 6.98 -15.97 -15.29
C LEU A 27 6.55 -17.44 -15.42
N LYS A 28 7.06 -18.18 -16.39
CA LYS A 28 6.77 -19.62 -16.53
C LYS A 28 7.47 -20.45 -15.46
N GLU A 29 8.71 -20.12 -15.13
CA GLU A 29 9.47 -20.84 -14.09
C GLU A 29 8.83 -20.65 -12.70
N ILE A 30 8.40 -19.42 -12.41
CA ILE A 30 7.71 -19.11 -11.14
C ILE A 30 6.34 -19.80 -11.11
N ALA A 31 5.60 -19.82 -12.22
CA ALA A 31 4.30 -20.49 -12.29
C ALA A 31 4.42 -22.03 -12.25
N ALA A 32 5.49 -22.62 -12.78
CA ALA A 32 5.74 -24.06 -12.71
C ALA A 32 6.12 -24.55 -11.30
N THR A 33 6.64 -23.65 -10.46
CA THR A 33 6.95 -23.92 -9.06
C THR A 33 5.69 -23.93 -8.18
N ILE A 34 4.55 -23.43 -8.70
CA ILE A 34 3.27 -23.43 -7.99
C ILE A 34 2.64 -24.83 -8.04
N PRO A 35 2.38 -25.48 -6.88
CA PRO A 35 1.76 -26.80 -6.87
C PRO A 35 0.33 -26.73 -7.40
N GLY A 36 0.07 -27.36 -8.55
CA GLY A 36 -1.25 -27.43 -9.19
C GLY A 36 -1.44 -26.58 -10.45
N ALA A 37 -0.43 -25.81 -10.88
CA ALA A 37 -0.49 -25.07 -12.14
C ALA A 37 -0.26 -26.00 -13.35
N THR A 38 -1.35 -26.45 -13.99
CA THR A 38 -1.30 -27.20 -15.25
C THR A 38 -1.49 -26.24 -16.44
N GLY A 39 -0.70 -26.39 -17.50
CA GLY A 39 -0.82 -25.56 -18.72
C GLY A 39 0.02 -24.27 -18.76
N VAL A 40 0.99 -24.10 -17.85
CA VAL A 40 1.90 -22.94 -17.76
C VAL A 40 2.60 -22.60 -19.09
N THR A 41 2.88 -23.60 -19.93
CA THR A 41 3.55 -23.42 -21.22
C THR A 41 2.69 -22.72 -22.27
N ALA A 42 1.36 -22.90 -22.20
CA ALA A 42 0.38 -22.39 -23.17
C ALA A 42 -0.30 -21.07 -22.73
N MET A 43 -0.16 -20.68 -21.46
CA MET A 43 -0.76 -19.45 -20.92
C MET A 43 -0.07 -18.19 -21.46
N LYS A 44 -0.89 -17.15 -21.70
CA LYS A 44 -0.39 -15.82 -22.09
C LYS A 44 0.28 -15.13 -20.90
N LYS A 45 1.13 -14.13 -21.17
CA LYS A 45 1.85 -13.36 -20.13
C LYS A 45 0.90 -12.84 -19.04
N GLU A 46 -0.27 -12.31 -19.42
CA GLU A 46 -1.29 -11.77 -18.51
C GLU A 46 -1.90 -12.84 -17.60
N GLU A 47 -2.11 -14.05 -18.13
CA GLU A 47 -2.68 -15.18 -17.39
C GLU A 47 -1.68 -15.75 -16.39
N LEU A 48 -0.40 -15.83 -16.77
CA LEU A 48 0.69 -16.21 -15.86
C LEU A 48 0.84 -15.20 -14.72
N LEU A 49 0.76 -13.90 -15.01
CA LEU A 49 0.77 -12.85 -13.98
C LEU A 49 -0.41 -13.01 -13.02
N ALA A 50 -1.62 -13.23 -13.54
CA ALA A 50 -2.80 -13.42 -12.71
C ALA A 50 -2.70 -14.66 -11.80
N LEU A 51 -2.14 -15.77 -12.31
CA LEU A 51 -1.98 -17.01 -11.55
C LEU A 51 -0.92 -16.87 -10.45
N ILE A 52 0.22 -16.24 -10.77
CA ILE A 52 1.27 -15.96 -9.78
C ILE A 52 0.79 -14.95 -8.74
N LYS A 53 0.07 -13.89 -9.13
CA LYS A 53 -0.48 -12.88 -8.21
C LYS A 53 -1.53 -13.48 -7.26
N LYS A 54 -2.42 -14.34 -7.78
CA LYS A 54 -3.37 -15.11 -6.97
C LYS A 54 -2.68 -16.06 -5.98
N HIS A 55 -1.64 -16.76 -6.42
CA HIS A 55 -0.92 -17.70 -5.55
C HIS A 55 -0.01 -17.01 -4.51
N ARG A 56 0.59 -15.86 -4.85
CA ARG A 56 1.36 -15.04 -3.92
C ARG A 56 0.49 -14.22 -2.95
N GLY A 57 -0.84 -14.25 -3.10
CA GLY A 57 -1.76 -13.49 -2.24
C GLY A 57 -1.57 -11.97 -2.35
N ILE A 58 -0.90 -11.48 -3.39
CA ILE A 58 -0.79 -10.06 -3.66
C ILE A 58 -2.09 -9.67 -4.34
N GLU A 59 -3.09 -9.29 -3.52
CA GLU A 59 -4.19 -8.48 -4.01
C GLU A 59 -3.56 -7.21 -4.58
N ASP A 60 -3.46 -7.16 -5.91
CA ASP A 60 -3.13 -5.94 -6.62
C ASP A 60 -4.20 -4.93 -6.24
N GLU A 61 -3.90 -4.09 -5.24
CA GLU A 61 -4.66 -2.88 -5.03
C GLU A 61 -4.57 -2.10 -6.34
N THR A 62 -5.62 -2.20 -7.13
CA THR A 62 -5.75 -1.51 -8.41
C THR A 62 -5.41 -0.04 -8.18
N HIS A 63 -4.90 0.65 -9.20
CA HIS A 63 -4.67 2.10 -9.06
C HIS A 63 -5.91 2.85 -8.56
N ALA A 64 -7.12 2.35 -8.87
CA ALA A 64 -8.38 2.83 -8.31
C ALA A 64 -8.48 2.63 -6.78
N GLN A 65 -8.17 1.44 -6.26
CA GLN A 65 -8.16 1.15 -4.82
C GLN A 65 -7.10 1.98 -4.08
N LYS A 66 -5.90 2.14 -4.65
CA LYS A 66 -4.85 3.02 -4.09
C LYS A 66 -5.30 4.48 -4.01
N ALA A 67 -5.97 4.98 -5.06
CA ALA A 67 -6.53 6.32 -5.05
C ALA A 67 -7.65 6.47 -4.00
N GLU A 68 -8.49 5.45 -3.82
CA GLU A 68 -9.53 5.44 -2.80
C GLU A 68 -8.96 5.41 -1.37
N ALA A 69 -7.94 4.60 -1.13
CA ALA A 69 -7.20 4.55 0.14
C ALA A 69 -6.54 5.91 0.46
N ALA A 70 -5.94 6.55 -0.55
CA ALA A 70 -5.41 7.90 -0.43
C ALA A 70 -6.50 8.93 -0.08
N LYS A 71 -7.69 8.84 -0.69
CA LYS A 71 -8.84 9.69 -0.34
C LYS A 71 -9.30 9.47 1.11
N LYS A 72 -9.38 8.21 1.56
CA LYS A 72 -9.76 7.87 2.94
C LYS A 72 -8.78 8.44 3.97
N SER A 73 -7.48 8.28 3.75
CA SER A 73 -6.43 8.81 4.64
C SER A 73 -6.38 10.35 4.69
N LEU A 74 -6.77 11.03 3.61
CA LEU A 74 -6.90 12.49 3.63
C LEU A 74 -8.17 12.94 4.38
N LYS A 75 -9.25 12.16 4.34
CA LYS A 75 -10.48 12.45 5.09
C LYS A 75 -10.29 12.25 6.59
N SER A 76 -9.56 11.23 7.04
CA SER A 76 -9.25 11.04 8.47
C SER A 76 -8.48 12.23 9.03
N LYS A 77 -7.39 12.65 8.36
CA LYS A 77 -6.62 13.86 8.72
C LYS A 77 -7.47 15.13 8.80
N LEU A 78 -8.56 15.22 8.02
CA LEU A 78 -9.48 16.34 8.08
C LEU A 78 -10.29 16.37 9.38
N ILE A 79 -10.69 15.19 9.88
CA ILE A 79 -11.43 15.03 11.13
C ILE A 79 -10.53 15.45 12.29
N ASP A 80 -9.29 14.97 12.32
CA ASP A 80 -8.32 15.30 13.36
C ASP A 80 -8.05 16.82 13.43
N LEU A 81 -7.82 17.44 12.27
CA LEU A 81 -7.59 18.90 12.19
C LEU A 81 -8.83 19.71 12.60
N ARG A 82 -10.04 19.18 12.43
CA ARG A 82 -11.27 19.84 12.90
C ARG A 82 -11.40 19.74 14.41
N ALA A 83 -11.09 18.59 15.01
CA ALA A 83 -11.06 18.41 16.45
C ALA A 83 -10.06 19.38 17.10
N LEU A 84 -8.82 19.44 16.60
CA LEU A 84 -7.80 20.38 17.05
C LEU A 84 -8.23 21.85 16.90
N LYS A 85 -9.04 22.17 15.88
CA LYS A 85 -9.53 23.54 15.70
C LYS A 85 -10.57 23.91 16.77
N ILE A 86 -11.36 22.94 17.24
CA ILE A 86 -12.35 23.16 18.31
C ILE A 86 -11.61 23.41 19.62
N THR A 87 -10.62 22.58 19.97
CA THR A 87 -9.81 22.77 21.18
C THR A 87 -9.06 24.11 21.16
N ALA A 88 -8.41 24.46 20.05
CA ALA A 88 -7.73 25.75 19.90
C ALA A 88 -8.69 26.96 19.99
N ARG A 89 -9.98 26.76 19.68
CA ARG A 89 -11.01 27.79 19.82
C ARG A 89 -11.47 27.95 21.26
N GLU A 90 -11.56 26.86 22.01
CA GLU A 90 -11.85 26.86 23.46
C GLU A 90 -10.72 27.53 24.24
N GLU A 91 -9.47 27.24 23.87
CA GLU A 91 -8.25 27.87 24.42
C GLU A 91 -8.06 29.33 23.98
N LYS A 92 -8.96 29.86 23.15
CA LYS A 92 -8.92 31.22 22.57
C LYS A 92 -7.60 31.55 21.83
N ASN A 93 -6.87 30.53 21.37
CA ASN A 93 -5.63 30.68 20.62
C ASN A 93 -5.92 31.04 19.15
N LYS A 94 -6.10 32.34 18.87
CA LYS A 94 -6.45 32.85 17.54
C LYS A 94 -5.43 32.44 16.45
N LYS A 95 -4.13 32.44 16.77
CA LYS A 95 -3.07 32.11 15.81
C LYS A 95 -3.19 30.65 15.36
N GLU A 96 -3.41 29.75 16.31
CA GLU A 96 -3.54 28.33 16.04
C GLU A 96 -4.82 28.01 15.26
N VAL A 97 -5.94 28.64 15.61
CA VAL A 97 -7.20 28.53 14.86
C VAL A 97 -7.01 28.93 13.39
N ASP A 98 -6.26 30.00 13.12
CA ASP A 98 -5.97 30.46 11.76
C ASP A 98 -5.06 29.50 10.98
N ILE A 99 -4.04 28.94 11.63
CA ILE A 99 -3.17 27.92 11.04
C ILE A 99 -3.99 26.67 10.68
N LEU A 100 -4.80 26.18 11.62
CA LEU A 100 -5.65 25.01 11.43
C LEU A 100 -6.70 25.26 10.34
N ARG A 101 -7.32 26.44 10.28
CA ARG A 101 -8.22 26.84 9.17
C ARG A 101 -7.52 26.73 7.81
N ARG A 102 -6.30 27.26 7.69
CA ARG A 102 -5.52 27.20 6.43
C ARG A 102 -5.16 25.75 6.07
N ARG A 103 -4.71 24.94 7.04
CA ARG A 103 -4.40 23.51 6.85
C ARG A 103 -5.62 22.72 6.39
N ILE A 104 -6.77 22.91 7.03
CA ILE A 104 -8.05 22.30 6.63
C ILE A 104 -8.40 22.68 5.19
N ASN A 105 -8.29 23.96 4.83
CA ASN A 105 -8.61 24.41 3.47
C ASN A 105 -7.67 23.81 2.41
N ARG A 106 -6.36 23.74 2.69
CA ARG A 106 -5.39 23.08 1.81
C ARG A 106 -5.70 21.59 1.66
N LEU A 107 -6.03 20.91 2.75
CA LEU A 107 -6.37 19.49 2.73
C LEU A 107 -7.66 19.23 1.93
N LYS A 108 -8.71 20.04 2.12
CA LYS A 108 -9.94 19.98 1.31
C LYS A 108 -9.70 20.17 -0.19
N LYS A 109 -8.76 21.05 -0.55
CA LYS A 109 -8.36 21.24 -1.96
C LYS A 109 -7.64 20.00 -2.49
N LYS A 110 -6.73 19.42 -1.71
CA LYS A 110 -6.04 18.16 -2.07
C LYS A 110 -7.02 16.99 -2.25
N THR A 111 -8.00 16.83 -1.34
CA THR A 111 -9.02 15.78 -1.48
C THR A 111 -9.89 15.94 -2.72
N ARG A 112 -10.21 17.19 -3.11
CA ARG A 112 -10.98 17.44 -4.33
C ARG A 112 -10.18 17.18 -5.61
N LYS A 113 -8.86 17.42 -5.59
CA LYS A 113 -7.98 17.13 -6.73
C LYS A 113 -7.66 15.65 -6.90
N ALA A 114 -7.59 14.92 -5.78
CA ALA A 114 -7.45 13.47 -5.80
C ALA A 114 -8.77 12.76 -6.16
N GLY A 115 -9.89 13.46 -5.98
CA GLY A 115 -11.27 13.10 -6.33
C GLY A 115 -11.43 12.81 -7.80
#